data_AF-A0A672FZR3-F1
#
_entry.id   AF-A0A672FZR3-F1
#
_cell.length_a   1.000
_cell.length_b   1.000
_cell.length_c   1.000
_cell.angle_alpha   90.00
_cell.angle_beta   90.00
_cell.angle_gamma   90.00
#
_symmetry.space_group_name_H-M   'P 1'
#
loop_
_entity.id
_entity.type
_entity.pdbx_description
1 polymer ?
#
loop_
_entity_poly.entity_id
_entity_poly.type
_entity_poly.pdbx_seq_one_letter_code
_entity_poly.pdbx_strand_id
1 'polypeptide(L)'
;EAERLSVVRALYGGSKSLKLSSKRIREVPECVSRLGGLSALLLNNNSISRLPAELLSLRQLTELNLGNNALKEVPAVLGHLESLKKLYLFSNQITVVPPDVIGGYTKLRHLSVLDNKLEEVPAGLGHLTCLSEINLNFNRVSSLPKELCNCKELAKLYVARNELSSLPEEITTLTKLQVLDVAGNKLSVFPTEFHLLPLKELYCEGNRFVRRELLPSELVARFVLQEDQKKCSLIHKMLPHHPALSALLSSGRRCAVCRGPFLTTWLECVHFVKLKVVKTLLTVPVRALLCSYKCFNTDGHSYYGVLTR
;
A
#
# COMPACT_ATOMS: atom_id res chain seq x y z
N GLU A 1 -27.96 11.21 -30.92
CA GLU A 1 -29.31 10.63 -31.05
C GLU A 1 -29.43 9.23 -30.43
N ALA A 2 -28.53 8.29 -30.78
CA ALA A 2 -28.52 6.93 -30.21
C ALA A 2 -28.43 6.88 -28.67
N GLU A 3 -27.65 7.77 -28.04
CA GLU A 3 -27.52 7.83 -26.57
C GLU A 3 -28.80 8.34 -25.90
N ARG A 4 -29.44 9.37 -26.48
CA ARG A 4 -30.74 9.85 -26.02
C ARG A 4 -31.79 8.74 -26.13
N LEU A 5 -31.72 7.92 -27.18
CA LEU A 5 -32.58 6.73 -27.34
C LEU A 5 -32.31 5.68 -26.24
N SER A 6 -31.06 5.45 -25.85
CA SER A 6 -30.70 4.57 -24.74
C SER A 6 -31.23 5.08 -23.39
N VAL A 7 -31.15 6.40 -23.15
CA VAL A 7 -31.73 7.02 -21.95
C VAL A 7 -33.25 6.91 -21.95
N VAL A 8 -33.89 7.18 -23.09
CA VAL A 8 -35.34 7.03 -23.27
C VAL A 8 -35.79 5.59 -23.00
N ARG A 9 -35.08 4.58 -23.54
CA ARG A 9 -35.37 3.17 -23.24
C ARG A 9 -35.21 2.84 -21.76
N ALA A 10 -34.20 3.39 -21.09
CA ALA A 10 -34.01 3.18 -19.66
C ALA A 10 -35.13 3.83 -18.82
N LEU A 11 -35.61 5.01 -19.24
CA LEU A 11 -36.72 5.73 -18.60
C LEU A 11 -38.03 4.93 -18.69
N TYR A 12 -38.38 4.43 -19.89
CA TYR A 12 -39.61 3.66 -20.09
C TYR A 12 -39.51 2.22 -19.53
N GLY A 13 -38.32 1.65 -19.43
CA GLY A 13 -38.09 0.30 -18.93
C GLY A 13 -37.88 0.18 -17.42
N GLY A 14 -37.85 1.30 -16.67
CA GLY A 14 -37.59 1.27 -15.23
C GLY A 14 -36.22 0.71 -14.85
N SER A 15 -35.22 0.84 -15.73
CA SER A 15 -33.92 0.20 -15.52
C SER A 15 -33.17 0.85 -14.37
N LYS A 16 -32.67 0.03 -13.44
CA LYS A 16 -31.79 0.46 -12.35
C LYS A 16 -30.33 0.64 -12.79
N SER A 17 -29.96 0.14 -13.98
CA SER A 17 -28.62 0.27 -14.54
C SER A 17 -28.65 0.88 -15.94
N LEU A 18 -27.78 1.86 -16.18
CA LEU A 18 -27.62 2.51 -17.48
C LEU A 18 -26.19 2.35 -17.95
N LYS A 19 -26.03 1.65 -19.08
CA LYS A 19 -24.74 1.42 -19.73
C LYS A 19 -24.61 2.28 -20.98
N LEU A 20 -23.70 3.23 -20.92
CA LEU A 20 -23.34 4.16 -21.98
C LEU A 20 -21.83 4.06 -22.33
N SER A 21 -21.22 2.92 -22.05
CA SER A 21 -19.80 2.67 -22.32
C SER A 21 -19.50 2.61 -23.83
N SER A 22 -18.33 3.10 -24.24
CA SER A 22 -17.84 3.01 -25.63
C SER A 22 -18.76 3.66 -26.67
N LYS A 23 -19.36 4.81 -26.35
CA LYS A 23 -20.31 5.52 -27.22
C LYS A 23 -19.74 6.80 -27.86
N ARG A 24 -18.48 7.14 -27.56
CA ARG A 24 -17.82 8.40 -27.99
C ARG A 24 -18.52 9.65 -27.43
N ILE A 25 -19.12 9.51 -26.24
CA ILE A 25 -19.78 10.60 -25.52
C ILE A 25 -18.74 11.65 -25.16
N ARG A 26 -18.99 12.91 -25.51
CA ARG A 26 -18.19 14.05 -25.03
C ARG A 26 -18.82 14.74 -23.83
N GLU A 27 -20.14 14.76 -23.80
CA GLU A 27 -20.95 15.38 -22.74
C GLU A 27 -22.09 14.44 -22.39
N VAL A 28 -22.26 14.16 -21.10
CA VAL A 28 -23.35 13.30 -20.63
C VAL A 28 -24.67 14.04 -20.86
N PRO A 29 -25.67 13.44 -21.53
CA PRO A 29 -26.96 14.09 -21.73
C PRO A 29 -27.66 14.41 -20.40
N GLU A 30 -28.16 15.64 -20.25
CA GLU A 30 -28.88 16.10 -19.05
C GLU A 30 -30.07 15.20 -18.70
N CYS A 31 -30.70 14.58 -19.70
CA CYS A 31 -31.85 13.68 -19.49
C CYS A 31 -31.53 12.44 -18.66
N VAL A 32 -30.25 12.09 -18.46
CA VAL A 32 -29.83 11.02 -17.53
C VAL A 32 -30.29 11.35 -16.10
N SER A 33 -30.34 12.63 -15.72
CA SER A 33 -30.81 13.09 -14.39
C SER A 33 -32.27 12.73 -14.08
N ARG A 34 -33.09 12.43 -15.10
CA ARG A 34 -34.49 12.02 -14.93
C ARG A 34 -34.64 10.59 -14.41
N LEU A 35 -33.56 9.80 -14.45
CA LEU A 35 -33.52 8.43 -13.93
C LEU A 35 -33.25 8.42 -12.42
N GLY A 36 -34.13 9.04 -11.61
CA GLY A 36 -33.91 9.18 -10.17
C GLY A 36 -33.74 7.85 -9.39
N GLY A 37 -34.22 6.73 -9.96
CA GLY A 37 -34.06 5.37 -9.40
C GLY A 37 -32.82 4.61 -9.87
N LEU A 38 -31.88 5.29 -10.55
CA LEU A 38 -30.69 4.64 -11.10
C LEU A 38 -29.71 4.26 -9.99
N SER A 39 -29.32 2.99 -9.94
CA SER A 39 -28.33 2.46 -8.99
C SER A 39 -26.95 2.28 -9.59
N ALA A 40 -26.83 2.14 -10.92
CA ALA A 40 -25.55 1.99 -11.61
C ALA A 40 -25.48 2.77 -12.92
N LEU A 41 -24.42 3.56 -13.10
CA LEU A 41 -24.17 4.36 -14.30
C LEU A 41 -22.77 4.06 -14.84
N LEU A 42 -22.71 3.45 -16.02
CA LEU A 42 -21.45 3.07 -16.67
C LEU A 42 -21.20 3.97 -17.89
N LEU A 43 -20.20 4.84 -17.78
CA LEU A 43 -19.81 5.85 -18.75
C LEU A 43 -18.36 5.67 -19.24
N ASN A 44 -17.78 4.49 -19.01
CA ASN A 44 -16.39 4.22 -19.34
C ASN A 44 -16.11 4.14 -20.84
N ASN A 45 -14.86 4.38 -21.24
CA ASN A 45 -14.39 4.38 -22.63
C ASN A 45 -15.12 5.43 -23.49
N ASN A 46 -15.16 6.67 -23.02
CA ASN A 46 -15.74 7.79 -23.75
C ASN A 46 -14.71 8.94 -23.85
N SER A 47 -15.16 10.15 -24.20
CA SER A 47 -14.32 11.35 -24.26
C SER A 47 -14.89 12.44 -23.35
N ILE A 48 -15.43 12.03 -22.20
CA ILE A 48 -16.08 12.91 -21.24
C ILE A 48 -15.01 13.73 -20.53
N SER A 49 -15.12 15.05 -20.62
CA SER A 49 -14.23 15.99 -19.92
C SER A 49 -14.93 16.73 -18.78
N ARG A 50 -16.26 16.78 -18.78
CA ARG A 50 -17.08 17.39 -17.74
C ARG A 50 -18.38 16.64 -17.54
N LEU A 51 -18.96 16.79 -16.36
CA LEU A 51 -20.26 16.21 -16.00
C LEU A 51 -21.30 17.33 -15.82
N PRO A 52 -22.54 17.14 -16.31
CA PRO A 52 -23.62 18.11 -16.14
C PRO A 52 -24.04 18.21 -14.67
N ALA A 53 -24.45 19.40 -14.23
CA ALA A 53 -24.83 19.67 -12.84
C ALA A 53 -26.04 18.83 -12.41
N GLU A 54 -26.92 18.53 -13.35
CA GLU A 54 -28.15 17.77 -13.17
C GLU A 54 -27.91 16.35 -12.64
N LEU A 55 -26.68 15.81 -12.74
CA LEU A 55 -26.34 14.51 -12.14
C LEU A 55 -26.46 14.50 -10.61
N LEU A 56 -26.52 15.67 -9.95
CA LEU A 56 -26.79 15.77 -8.51
C LEU A 56 -28.14 15.15 -8.10
N SER A 57 -29.06 14.93 -9.05
CA SER A 57 -30.36 14.31 -8.77
C SER A 57 -30.28 12.80 -8.51
N LEU A 58 -29.19 12.13 -8.93
CA LEU A 58 -29.04 10.67 -8.89
C LEU A 58 -28.62 10.16 -7.50
N ARG A 59 -29.36 10.55 -6.46
CA ARG A 59 -29.01 10.25 -5.05
C ARG A 59 -29.02 8.76 -4.70
N GLN A 60 -29.61 7.91 -5.54
CA GLN A 60 -29.62 6.45 -5.35
C GLN A 60 -28.44 5.73 -6.01
N LEU A 61 -27.56 6.45 -6.69
CA LEU A 61 -26.46 5.85 -7.42
C LEU A 61 -25.47 5.18 -6.46
N THR A 62 -25.24 3.89 -6.68
CA THR A 62 -24.32 3.06 -5.89
C THR A 62 -23.03 2.71 -6.63
N GLU A 63 -23.06 2.73 -7.95
CA GLU A 63 -21.93 2.40 -8.80
C GLU A 63 -21.82 3.42 -9.94
N LEU A 64 -20.67 4.09 -10.03
CA LEU A 64 -20.35 5.02 -11.10
C LEU A 64 -19.01 4.65 -11.71
N ASN A 65 -19.01 4.42 -13.02
CA ASN A 65 -17.80 4.14 -13.77
C ASN A 65 -17.54 5.20 -14.84
N LEU A 66 -16.49 5.98 -14.65
CA LEU A 66 -16.01 7.03 -15.54
C LEU A 66 -14.59 6.73 -16.06
N GLY A 67 -14.12 5.48 -15.97
CA GLY A 67 -12.78 5.13 -16.44
C GLY A 67 -12.59 5.28 -17.95
N ASN A 68 -11.35 5.49 -18.41
CA ASN A 68 -11.03 5.77 -19.82
C ASN A 68 -11.85 6.95 -20.38
N ASN A 69 -11.66 8.12 -19.79
CA ASN A 69 -12.25 9.39 -20.23
C ASN A 69 -11.18 10.51 -20.23
N ALA A 70 -11.60 11.76 -20.34
CA ALA A 70 -10.70 12.92 -20.41
C ALA A 70 -10.87 13.86 -19.20
N LEU A 71 -11.22 13.33 -18.03
CA LEU A 71 -11.39 14.11 -16.80
C LEU A 71 -10.04 14.62 -16.32
N LYS A 72 -9.94 15.93 -16.05
CA LYS A 72 -8.73 16.58 -15.49
C LYS A 72 -8.78 16.72 -13.96
N GLU A 73 -9.97 16.65 -13.40
CA GLU A 73 -10.25 16.72 -11.97
C GLU A 73 -11.48 15.87 -11.65
N VAL A 74 -11.69 15.56 -10.38
CA VAL A 74 -12.94 14.93 -9.93
C VAL A 74 -14.04 16.00 -9.90
N PRO A 75 -15.10 15.90 -10.72
CA PRO A 75 -16.10 16.96 -10.82
C PRO A 75 -16.88 17.17 -9.52
N ALA A 76 -17.08 18.43 -9.12
CA ALA A 76 -17.77 18.80 -7.88
C ALA A 76 -19.19 18.24 -7.77
N VAL A 77 -19.88 18.05 -8.91
CA VAL A 77 -21.23 17.44 -8.95
C VAL A 77 -21.26 16.06 -8.30
N LEU A 78 -20.16 15.32 -8.33
CA LEU A 78 -20.11 13.98 -7.74
C LEU A 78 -20.29 14.03 -6.22
N GLY A 79 -19.91 15.12 -5.54
CA GLY A 79 -19.95 15.22 -4.07
C GLY A 79 -21.34 15.05 -3.45
N HIS A 80 -22.41 15.16 -4.25
CA HIS A 80 -23.80 14.97 -3.82
C HIS A 80 -24.27 13.50 -3.93
N LEU A 81 -23.45 12.60 -4.45
CA LEU A 81 -23.77 11.19 -4.67
C LEU A 81 -23.42 10.33 -3.45
N GLU A 82 -24.01 10.65 -2.30
CA GLU A 82 -23.71 10.05 -0.99
C GLU A 82 -23.96 8.53 -0.90
N SER A 83 -24.76 7.97 -1.81
CA SER A 83 -25.06 6.54 -1.86
C SER A 83 -23.99 5.69 -2.56
N LEU A 84 -22.96 6.32 -3.13
CA LEU A 84 -21.93 5.60 -3.88
C LEU A 84 -21.19 4.59 -3.01
N LYS A 85 -21.09 3.37 -3.54
CA LYS A 85 -20.33 2.25 -2.98
C LYS A 85 -19.10 1.91 -3.83
N LYS A 86 -19.14 2.22 -5.12
CA LYS A 86 -18.06 1.99 -6.07
C LYS A 86 -17.89 3.18 -6.99
N LEU A 87 -16.67 3.70 -7.07
CA LEU A 87 -16.30 4.79 -7.96
C LEU A 87 -15.04 4.40 -8.75
N TYR A 88 -15.17 4.38 -10.07
CA TYR A 88 -14.07 4.06 -10.99
C TYR A 88 -13.73 5.28 -11.83
N LEU A 89 -12.50 5.77 -11.70
CA LEU A 89 -11.93 6.95 -12.37
C LEU A 89 -10.63 6.61 -13.13
N PHE A 90 -10.36 5.32 -13.35
CA PHE A 90 -9.10 4.84 -13.92
C PHE A 90 -8.82 5.40 -15.33
N SER A 91 -7.55 5.56 -15.71
CA SER A 91 -7.13 6.00 -17.04
C SER A 91 -7.82 7.30 -17.47
N ASN A 92 -7.65 8.33 -16.65
CA ASN A 92 -8.07 9.72 -16.93
C ASN A 92 -6.84 10.64 -16.85
N GLN A 93 -7.04 11.95 -16.75
CA GLN A 93 -5.98 12.95 -16.59
C GLN A 93 -6.12 13.69 -15.26
N ILE A 94 -6.66 13.03 -14.24
CA ILE A 94 -6.99 13.65 -12.95
C ILE A 94 -5.70 14.06 -12.24
N THR A 95 -5.55 15.34 -11.93
CA THR A 95 -4.46 15.89 -11.13
C THR A 95 -4.88 16.22 -9.70
N VAL A 96 -6.17 16.50 -9.49
CA VAL A 96 -6.73 16.92 -8.20
C VAL A 96 -7.99 16.13 -7.87
N VAL A 97 -8.05 15.64 -6.62
CA VAL A 97 -9.26 15.10 -6.00
C VAL A 97 -9.65 16.07 -4.87
N PRO A 98 -10.75 16.85 -5.02
CA PRO A 98 -11.13 17.82 -4.00
C PRO A 98 -11.51 17.11 -2.69
N PRO A 99 -10.99 17.56 -1.54
CA PRO A 99 -11.22 16.91 -0.25
C PRO A 99 -12.70 16.89 0.14
N ASP A 100 -13.43 17.97 -0.14
CA ASP A 100 -14.86 18.09 0.20
C ASP A 100 -15.73 17.17 -0.66
N VAL A 101 -15.32 16.92 -1.90
CA VAL A 101 -16.05 16.03 -2.83
C VAL A 101 -15.89 14.57 -2.42
N ILE A 102 -14.65 14.14 -2.14
CA ILE A 102 -14.41 12.75 -1.76
C ILE A 102 -14.89 12.47 -0.33
N GLY A 103 -14.76 13.42 0.58
CA GLY A 103 -15.11 13.26 2.00
C GLY A 103 -16.59 12.95 2.25
N GLY A 104 -17.48 13.27 1.31
CA GLY A 104 -18.91 12.97 1.40
C GLY A 104 -19.29 11.50 1.20
N TYR A 105 -18.42 10.66 0.63
CA TYR A 105 -18.77 9.27 0.26
C TYR A 105 -18.64 8.25 1.39
N THR A 106 -19.28 8.49 2.53
CA THR A 106 -19.19 7.63 3.74
C THR A 106 -19.52 6.14 3.49
N LYS A 107 -20.28 5.82 2.43
CA LYS A 107 -20.66 4.45 2.04
C LYS A 107 -19.74 3.81 1.00
N LEU A 108 -18.72 4.53 0.52
CA LEU A 108 -17.81 4.05 -0.52
C LEU A 108 -17.02 2.85 -0.01
N ARG A 109 -16.95 1.80 -0.83
CA ARG A 109 -16.21 0.57 -0.54
C ARG A 109 -15.04 0.38 -1.50
N HIS A 110 -15.19 0.82 -2.75
CA HIS A 110 -14.16 0.67 -3.78
C HIS A 110 -13.93 2.01 -4.48
N LEU A 111 -12.68 2.45 -4.48
CA LEU A 111 -12.23 3.63 -5.20
C LEU A 111 -11.05 3.25 -6.09
N SER A 112 -11.16 3.53 -7.40
CA SER A 112 -10.04 3.38 -8.32
C SER A 112 -9.76 4.69 -9.03
N VAL A 113 -8.56 5.21 -8.85
CA VAL A 113 -7.98 6.36 -9.56
C VAL A 113 -6.69 5.93 -10.28
N LEU A 114 -6.61 4.64 -10.63
CA LEU A 114 -5.49 4.03 -11.34
C LEU A 114 -5.16 4.80 -12.63
N ASP A 115 -3.89 4.91 -13.00
CA ASP A 115 -3.44 5.50 -14.27
C ASP A 115 -3.99 6.92 -14.47
N ASN A 116 -3.55 7.82 -13.60
CA ASN A 116 -3.91 9.24 -13.63
C ASN A 116 -2.64 10.09 -13.41
N LYS A 117 -2.80 11.38 -13.12
CA LYS A 117 -1.70 12.31 -12.87
C LYS A 117 -1.79 12.90 -11.45
N LEU A 118 -2.33 12.13 -10.51
CA LEU A 118 -2.56 12.59 -9.14
C LEU A 118 -1.22 12.75 -8.42
N GLU A 119 -0.96 13.95 -7.88
CA GLU A 119 0.28 14.26 -7.15
C GLU A 119 0.10 14.14 -5.62
N GLU A 120 -1.12 14.43 -5.14
CA GLU A 120 -1.46 14.38 -3.73
C GLU A 120 -2.76 13.62 -3.49
N VAL A 121 -2.78 12.86 -2.41
CA VAL A 121 -3.95 12.13 -1.94
C VAL A 121 -4.61 12.99 -0.86
N PRO A 122 -5.86 13.47 -1.05
CA PRO A 122 -6.47 14.41 -0.12
C PRO A 122 -6.75 13.76 1.24
N ALA A 123 -6.53 14.50 2.33
CA ALA A 123 -6.85 14.06 3.69
C ALA A 123 -8.34 13.69 3.88
N GLY A 124 -9.24 14.26 3.07
CA GLY A 124 -10.67 13.92 3.06
C GLY A 124 -10.98 12.44 2.78
N LEU A 125 -10.04 11.67 2.22
CA LEU A 125 -10.14 10.21 2.12
C LEU A 125 -10.30 9.53 3.47
N GLY A 126 -9.79 10.12 4.55
CA GLY A 126 -9.94 9.59 5.91
C GLY A 126 -11.39 9.54 6.40
N HIS A 127 -12.33 10.23 5.75
CA HIS A 127 -13.76 10.15 6.08
C HIS A 127 -14.45 8.90 5.51
N LEU A 128 -13.78 8.14 4.64
CA LEU A 128 -14.35 6.98 3.97
C LEU A 128 -14.29 5.72 4.87
N THR A 129 -15.03 5.74 5.98
CA THR A 129 -14.97 4.68 7.00
C THR A 129 -15.35 3.28 6.50
N CYS A 130 -16.13 3.18 5.41
CA CYS A 130 -16.51 1.91 4.79
C CYS A 130 -15.55 1.44 3.67
N LEU A 131 -14.49 2.18 3.36
CA LEU A 131 -13.61 1.90 2.24
C LEU A 131 -12.84 0.60 2.49
N SER A 132 -12.99 -0.36 1.58
CA SER A 132 -12.33 -1.68 1.65
C SER A 132 -11.20 -1.83 0.64
N GLU A 133 -11.27 -1.13 -0.48
CA GLU A 133 -10.28 -1.22 -1.56
C GLU A 133 -10.04 0.16 -2.17
N ILE A 134 -8.76 0.54 -2.26
CA ILE A 134 -8.32 1.74 -2.97
C ILE A 134 -7.20 1.39 -3.94
N ASN A 135 -7.31 1.88 -5.17
CA ASN A 135 -6.29 1.73 -6.20
C ASN A 135 -5.84 3.08 -6.74
N LEU A 136 -4.59 3.42 -6.47
CA LEU A 136 -3.88 4.63 -6.86
C LEU A 136 -2.65 4.29 -7.72
N ASN A 137 -2.54 3.06 -8.24
CA ASN A 137 -1.39 2.65 -9.05
C ASN A 137 -1.21 3.59 -10.26
N PHE A 138 0.04 3.76 -10.71
CA PHE A 138 0.38 4.59 -11.87
C PHE A 138 -0.13 6.04 -11.73
N ASN A 139 0.30 6.71 -10.66
CA ASN A 139 0.10 8.14 -10.46
C ASN A 139 1.45 8.81 -10.14
N ARG A 140 1.42 10.04 -9.62
CA ARG A 140 2.60 10.81 -9.21
C ARG A 140 2.58 11.11 -7.70
N VAL A 141 1.93 10.24 -6.92
CA VAL A 141 1.71 10.48 -5.49
C VAL A 141 3.03 10.44 -4.75
N SER A 142 3.37 11.53 -4.06
CA SER A 142 4.63 11.68 -3.32
C SER A 142 4.52 11.24 -1.85
N SER A 143 3.32 11.31 -1.27
CA SER A 143 3.03 10.88 0.10
C SER A 143 1.57 10.45 0.27
N LEU A 144 1.30 9.62 1.28
CA LEU A 144 -0.05 9.29 1.70
C LEU A 144 -0.40 10.08 2.97
N PRO A 145 -1.59 10.70 3.06
CA PRO A 145 -2.01 11.39 4.27
C PRO A 145 -2.21 10.38 5.40
N LYS A 146 -1.82 10.74 6.62
CA LYS A 146 -2.05 9.90 7.81
C LYS A 146 -3.54 9.60 8.00
N GLU A 147 -4.41 10.52 7.59
CA GLU A 147 -5.86 10.40 7.65
C GLU A 147 -6.40 9.21 6.84
N LEU A 148 -5.68 8.75 5.80
CA LEU A 148 -6.05 7.50 5.09
C LEU A 148 -6.17 6.31 6.06
N CYS A 149 -5.37 6.32 7.14
CA CYS A 149 -5.36 5.27 8.16
C CYS A 149 -6.62 5.27 9.04
N ASN A 150 -7.53 6.25 8.88
CA ASN A 150 -8.85 6.26 9.50
C ASN A 150 -9.84 5.32 8.79
N CYS A 151 -9.53 4.85 7.57
CA CYS A 151 -10.34 3.87 6.83
C CYS A 151 -10.16 2.46 7.44
N LYS A 152 -10.76 2.21 8.61
CA LYS A 152 -10.54 0.95 9.37
C LYS A 152 -11.02 -0.32 8.65
N GLU A 153 -11.88 -0.19 7.65
CA GLU A 153 -12.32 -1.31 6.80
C GLU A 153 -11.36 -1.62 5.64
N LEU A 154 -10.28 -0.84 5.47
CA LEU A 154 -9.39 -0.96 4.32
C LEU A 154 -8.66 -2.31 4.34
N ALA A 155 -8.96 -3.14 3.34
CA ALA A 155 -8.39 -4.46 3.17
C ALA A 155 -7.33 -4.51 2.07
N LYS A 156 -7.39 -3.60 1.10
CA LYS A 156 -6.49 -3.56 -0.05
C LYS A 156 -6.09 -2.14 -0.40
N LEU A 157 -4.78 -1.90 -0.42
CA LEU A 157 -4.17 -0.62 -0.78
C LEU A 157 -3.17 -0.85 -1.92
N TYR A 158 -3.50 -0.34 -3.10
CA TYR A 158 -2.62 -0.36 -4.26
C TYR A 158 -2.10 1.05 -4.54
N VAL A 159 -0.80 1.27 -4.40
CA VAL A 159 -0.08 2.54 -4.60
C VAL A 159 1.22 2.34 -5.39
N ALA A 160 1.29 1.29 -6.21
CA ALA A 160 2.44 0.97 -7.04
C ALA A 160 2.73 2.05 -8.10
N ARG A 161 4.01 2.17 -8.47
CA ARG A 161 4.50 3.06 -9.54
C ARG A 161 4.05 4.50 -9.31
N ASN A 162 4.39 4.99 -8.12
CA ASN A 162 4.20 6.36 -7.66
C ASN A 162 5.57 6.92 -7.22
N GLU A 163 5.56 8.04 -6.51
CA GLU A 163 6.76 8.73 -6.05
C GLU A 163 6.93 8.68 -4.52
N LEU A 164 6.31 7.72 -3.83
CA LEU A 164 6.29 7.65 -2.38
C LEU A 164 7.71 7.52 -1.80
N SER A 165 8.08 8.43 -0.91
CA SER A 165 9.36 8.37 -0.17
C SER A 165 9.25 7.61 1.16
N SER A 166 8.05 7.59 1.76
CA SER A 166 7.73 6.91 3.01
C SER A 166 6.25 6.53 3.04
N LEU A 167 5.88 5.62 3.95
CA LEU A 167 4.50 5.36 4.36
C LEU A 167 4.25 6.06 5.70
N PRO A 168 3.01 6.50 6.01
CA PRO A 168 2.68 7.06 7.30
C PRO A 168 2.84 6.02 8.41
N GLU A 169 3.28 6.42 9.61
CA GLU A 169 3.46 5.51 10.75
C GLU A 169 2.13 4.86 11.16
N GLU A 170 1.03 5.60 11.00
CA GLU A 170 -0.33 5.17 11.31
C GLU A 170 -0.85 4.06 10.39
N ILE A 171 -0.13 3.68 9.32
CA ILE A 171 -0.55 2.61 8.43
C ILE A 171 -0.74 1.28 9.19
N THR A 172 0.02 1.08 10.27
CA THR A 172 -0.08 -0.07 11.19
C THR A 172 -1.43 -0.20 11.88
N THR A 173 -2.19 0.91 11.96
CA THR A 173 -3.53 0.93 12.57
C THR A 173 -4.61 0.32 11.66
N LEU A 174 -4.26 -0.02 10.40
CA LEU A 174 -5.14 -0.68 9.45
C LEU A 174 -5.17 -2.19 9.68
N THR A 175 -5.80 -2.62 10.78
CA THR A 175 -5.86 -4.02 11.22
C THR A 175 -6.61 -4.98 10.30
N LYS A 176 -7.25 -4.47 9.24
CA LYS A 176 -7.91 -5.28 8.20
C LYS A 176 -7.12 -5.34 6.89
N LEU A 177 -5.99 -4.64 6.79
CA LEU A 177 -5.19 -4.57 5.56
C LEU A 177 -4.55 -5.94 5.26
N GLN A 178 -4.96 -6.54 4.15
CA GLN A 178 -4.50 -7.86 3.69
C GLN A 178 -3.61 -7.76 2.45
N VAL A 179 -3.79 -6.74 1.62
CA VAL A 179 -2.99 -6.54 0.41
C VAL A 179 -2.42 -5.13 0.43
N LEU A 180 -1.10 -5.04 0.34
CA LEU A 180 -0.40 -3.78 0.14
C LEU A 180 0.54 -3.88 -1.06
N ASP A 181 0.32 -3.02 -2.05
CA ASP A 181 1.19 -2.90 -3.21
C ASP A 181 1.81 -1.50 -3.24
N VAL A 182 3.11 -1.44 -2.96
CA VAL A 182 3.95 -0.24 -2.95
C VAL A 182 5.11 -0.38 -3.94
N ALA A 183 5.03 -1.31 -4.89
CA ALA A 183 6.09 -1.57 -5.85
C ALA A 183 6.41 -0.33 -6.72
N GLY A 184 7.66 -0.14 -7.13
CA GLY A 184 8.07 0.95 -8.01
C GLY A 184 7.92 2.35 -7.42
N ASN A 185 8.16 2.50 -6.11
CA ASN A 185 8.19 3.79 -5.41
C ASN A 185 9.64 4.17 -5.03
N LYS A 186 9.80 5.19 -4.18
CA LYS A 186 11.09 5.67 -3.67
C LYS A 186 11.26 5.37 -2.17
N LEU A 187 10.58 4.34 -1.65
CA LEU A 187 10.60 4.01 -0.23
C LEU A 187 12.00 3.63 0.24
N SER A 188 12.40 4.17 1.39
CA SER A 188 13.69 3.91 2.02
C SER A 188 13.59 3.02 3.26
N VAL A 189 12.44 3.03 3.94
CA VAL A 189 12.16 2.27 5.17
C VAL A 189 10.65 2.03 5.30
N PHE A 190 10.27 0.96 5.99
CA PHE A 190 8.89 0.74 6.41
C PHE A 190 8.66 1.34 7.81
N PRO A 191 7.42 1.74 8.14
CA PRO A 191 7.04 2.19 9.48
C PRO A 191 7.41 1.21 10.60
N THR A 192 7.48 1.74 11.81
CA THR A 192 7.61 0.93 13.03
C THR A 192 6.42 -0.02 13.09
N GLU A 193 6.60 -1.25 13.61
CA GLU A 193 5.50 -2.21 13.75
C GLU A 193 4.79 -2.65 12.45
N PHE A 194 5.34 -2.33 11.27
CA PHE A 194 4.74 -2.71 9.97
C PHE A 194 4.40 -4.21 9.84
N HIS A 195 5.15 -5.06 10.54
CA HIS A 195 4.93 -6.51 10.61
C HIS A 195 3.70 -6.97 11.39
N LEU A 196 3.07 -6.09 12.17
CA LEU A 196 1.83 -6.39 12.87
C LEU A 196 0.62 -6.34 11.93
N LEU A 197 0.78 -5.77 10.73
CA LEU A 197 -0.27 -5.79 9.72
C LEU A 197 -0.56 -7.23 9.27
N PRO A 198 -1.83 -7.64 9.18
CA PRO A 198 -2.21 -8.98 8.74
C PRO A 198 -2.16 -9.14 7.21
N LEU A 199 -1.05 -8.71 6.61
CA LEU A 199 -0.82 -8.77 5.17
C LEU A 199 -0.70 -10.24 4.73
N LYS A 200 -1.50 -10.59 3.72
CA LYS A 200 -1.39 -11.83 2.96
C LYS A 200 -0.50 -11.64 1.74
N GLU A 201 -0.53 -10.44 1.16
CA GLU A 201 0.20 -10.07 -0.04
C GLU A 201 0.88 -8.72 0.16
N LEU A 202 2.20 -8.68 -0.12
CA LEU A 202 3.01 -7.48 -0.10
C LEU A 202 3.85 -7.42 -1.37
N TYR A 203 3.67 -6.37 -2.16
CA TYR A 203 4.47 -6.06 -3.34
C TYR A 203 5.27 -4.79 -3.06
N CYS A 204 6.59 -4.85 -3.13
CA CYS A 204 7.47 -3.74 -2.74
C CYS A 204 8.76 -3.64 -3.56
N GLU A 205 8.85 -4.42 -4.65
CA GLU A 205 9.95 -4.39 -5.60
C GLU A 205 10.13 -3.01 -6.22
N GLY A 206 11.34 -2.66 -6.66
CA GLY A 206 11.61 -1.37 -7.31
C GLY A 206 11.67 -0.15 -6.38
N ASN A 207 11.71 -0.35 -5.06
CA ASN A 207 11.99 0.70 -4.06
C ASN A 207 13.49 0.85 -3.75
N ARG A 208 13.88 1.88 -3.00
CA ARG A 208 15.27 2.21 -2.62
C ARG A 208 15.52 2.00 -1.12
N PHE A 209 15.16 0.84 -0.59
CA PHE A 209 15.31 0.57 0.84
C PHE A 209 16.79 0.71 1.27
N VAL A 210 17.04 1.59 2.25
CA VAL A 210 18.39 1.96 2.68
C VAL A 210 19.02 0.83 3.47
N ARG A 211 20.24 0.44 3.09
CA ARG A 211 21.15 -0.34 3.93
C ARG A 211 21.65 0.58 5.05
N ARG A 212 21.08 0.50 6.25
CA ARG A 212 21.52 1.31 7.41
C ARG A 212 23.01 1.09 7.70
N GLU A 213 23.79 2.16 7.79
CA GLU A 213 25.18 2.11 8.25
C GLU A 213 25.23 1.71 9.73
N LEU A 214 26.23 0.89 10.10
CA LEU A 214 26.42 0.42 11.47
C LEU A 214 26.78 1.62 12.37
N LEU A 215 26.12 1.74 13.52
CA LEU A 215 26.48 2.74 14.53
C LEU A 215 27.93 2.52 15.02
N PRO A 216 28.70 3.57 15.34
CA PRO A 216 30.07 3.45 15.84
C PRO A 216 30.22 2.52 17.06
N SER A 217 29.24 2.53 17.97
CA SER A 217 29.21 1.65 19.15
C SER A 217 29.13 0.16 18.79
N GLU A 218 28.41 -0.20 17.72
CA GLU A 218 28.31 -1.58 17.25
C GLU A 218 29.62 -2.02 16.56
N LEU A 219 30.31 -1.11 15.85
CA LEU A 219 31.62 -1.40 15.27
C LEU A 219 32.65 -1.71 16.36
N VAL A 220 32.66 -0.94 17.46
CA VAL A 220 33.52 -1.19 18.62
C VAL A 220 33.17 -2.51 19.31
N ALA A 221 31.89 -2.80 19.53
CA ALA A 221 31.43 -4.05 20.11
C ALA A 221 31.87 -5.29 19.29
N ARG A 222 31.79 -5.21 17.95
CA ARG A 222 32.24 -6.27 17.05
C ARG A 222 33.74 -6.51 17.12
N PHE A 223 34.53 -5.44 17.22
CA PHE A 223 35.97 -5.55 17.37
C PHE A 223 36.32 -6.28 18.67
N VAL A 224 35.71 -5.90 19.80
CA VAL A 224 35.94 -6.55 21.10
C VAL A 224 35.54 -8.03 21.07
N LEU A 225 34.39 -8.38 20.47
CA LEU A 225 33.95 -9.77 20.31
C LEU A 225 34.88 -10.61 19.44
N GLN A 226 35.50 -10.02 18.41
CA GLN A 226 36.47 -10.72 17.57
C GLN A 226 37.79 -10.97 18.29
N GLU A 227 38.25 -9.99 19.08
CA GLU A 227 39.47 -10.11 19.87
C GLU A 227 39.31 -11.09 21.04
N ASP A 228 38.13 -11.18 21.66
CA ASP A 228 37.83 -12.19 22.68
C ASP A 228 37.94 -13.64 22.15
N GLN A 229 37.51 -13.90 20.91
CA GLN A 229 37.67 -15.23 20.29
C GLN A 229 39.14 -15.63 20.10
N LYS A 230 40.03 -14.64 19.99
CA LYS A 230 41.47 -14.85 19.99
C LYS A 230 41.92 -14.93 21.45
N LYS A 231 41.90 -16.14 22.02
CA LYS A 231 42.27 -16.43 23.44
C LYS A 231 43.63 -15.87 23.90
N CYS A 232 44.49 -15.41 22.99
CA CYS A 232 45.79 -14.81 23.30
C CYS A 232 45.80 -13.27 23.26
N SER A 233 44.71 -12.61 22.84
CA SER A 233 44.64 -11.15 22.71
C SER A 233 44.72 -10.46 24.07
N LEU A 234 45.22 -9.22 24.08
CA LEU A 234 45.28 -8.41 25.29
C LEU A 234 43.86 -8.16 25.84
N ILE A 235 42.89 -7.98 24.95
CA ILE A 235 41.48 -7.79 25.30
C ILE A 235 40.94 -9.03 26.02
N HIS A 236 41.17 -10.24 25.48
CA HIS A 236 40.73 -11.48 26.13
C HIS A 236 41.34 -11.65 27.53
N LYS A 237 42.63 -11.35 27.68
CA LYS A 237 43.32 -11.41 28.98
C LYS A 237 42.80 -10.39 29.99
N MET A 238 42.29 -9.25 29.52
CA MET A 238 41.74 -8.18 30.37
C MET A 238 40.28 -8.41 30.77
N LEU A 239 39.52 -9.21 30.02
CA LEU A 239 38.08 -9.44 30.29
C LEU A 239 37.75 -10.01 31.67
N PRO A 240 38.54 -10.92 32.28
CA PRO A 240 38.31 -11.39 33.65
C PRO A 240 38.33 -10.26 34.70
N HIS A 241 39.01 -9.15 34.42
CA HIS A 241 39.07 -7.98 35.30
C HIS A 241 37.88 -7.01 35.12
N HIS A 242 37.03 -7.24 34.12
CA HIS A 242 35.85 -6.42 33.81
C HIS A 242 34.58 -7.28 33.74
N PRO A 243 34.05 -7.74 34.88
CA PRO A 243 32.95 -8.72 34.93
C PRO A 243 31.66 -8.25 34.24
N ALA A 244 31.34 -6.95 34.29
CA ALA A 244 30.18 -6.39 33.59
C ALA A 244 30.33 -6.49 32.06
N LEU A 245 31.54 -6.27 31.54
CA LEU A 245 31.84 -6.41 30.12
C LEU A 245 31.83 -7.87 29.69
N SER A 246 32.41 -8.76 30.50
CA SER A 246 32.36 -10.21 30.28
C SER A 246 30.92 -10.74 30.21
N ALA A 247 30.06 -10.31 31.15
CA ALA A 247 28.64 -10.65 31.16
C ALA A 247 27.94 -10.16 29.88
N LEU A 248 28.18 -8.91 29.45
CA LEU A 248 27.62 -8.37 28.22
C LEU A 248 28.08 -9.18 26.99
N LEU A 249 29.37 -9.48 26.87
CA LEU A 249 29.94 -10.19 25.71
C LEU A 249 29.49 -11.66 25.64
N SER A 250 29.20 -12.29 26.79
CA SER A 250 28.68 -13.67 26.84
C SER A 250 27.33 -13.86 26.14
N SER A 251 26.58 -12.77 25.94
CA SER A 251 25.31 -12.75 25.20
C SER A 251 25.49 -12.63 23.67
N GLY A 252 26.73 -12.50 23.20
CA GLY A 252 27.06 -12.33 21.78
C GLY A 252 26.63 -13.52 20.91
N ARG A 253 26.20 -13.22 19.68
CA ARG A 253 25.65 -14.19 18.71
C ARG A 253 26.50 -14.22 17.43
N ARG A 254 26.30 -15.23 16.56
CA ARG A 254 26.99 -15.37 15.27
C ARG A 254 26.04 -15.17 14.09
N CYS A 255 26.49 -14.43 13.08
CA CYS A 255 25.70 -14.18 11.87
C CYS A 255 25.55 -15.45 11.02
N ALA A 256 24.33 -15.76 10.58
CA ALA A 256 24.08 -16.91 9.71
C ALA A 256 24.75 -16.81 8.32
N VAL A 257 25.00 -15.59 7.82
CA VAL A 257 25.62 -15.36 6.50
C VAL A 257 27.14 -15.21 6.61
N CYS A 258 27.64 -14.18 7.31
CA CYS A 258 29.08 -13.90 7.33
C CYS A 258 29.84 -14.62 8.46
N ARG A 259 29.15 -15.34 9.34
CA ARG A 259 29.69 -16.02 10.54
C ARG A 259 30.37 -15.10 11.57
N GLY A 260 30.38 -13.79 11.36
CA GLY A 260 30.94 -12.80 12.29
C GLY A 260 30.10 -12.64 13.56
N PRO A 261 30.74 -12.27 14.70
CA PRO A 261 30.05 -12.08 15.97
C PRO A 261 29.37 -10.71 16.08
N PHE A 262 28.31 -10.60 16.88
CA PHE A 262 27.58 -9.35 17.17
C PHE A 262 26.84 -9.41 18.52
N LEU A 263 26.58 -8.27 19.17
CA LEU A 263 25.90 -8.22 20.48
C LEU A 263 24.39 -7.99 20.38
N THR A 264 23.96 -7.07 19.51
CA THR A 264 22.56 -6.70 19.39
C THR A 264 21.92 -7.41 18.20
N THR A 265 20.74 -7.98 18.38
CA THR A 265 20.03 -8.63 17.26
C THR A 265 19.56 -7.55 16.29
N TRP A 266 20.20 -7.46 15.12
CA TRP A 266 19.88 -6.45 14.12
C TRP A 266 18.72 -6.84 13.23
N LEU A 267 18.64 -8.12 12.83
CA LEU A 267 17.55 -8.64 12.01
C LEU A 267 17.41 -10.13 12.30
N GLU A 268 16.22 -10.55 12.74
CA GLU A 268 15.88 -11.97 12.72
C GLU A 268 15.43 -12.37 11.34
N CYS A 269 15.70 -13.62 10.99
CA CYS A 269 15.39 -14.17 9.69
C CYS A 269 14.87 -15.59 9.83
N VAL A 270 14.22 -16.09 8.79
CA VAL A 270 13.87 -17.49 8.61
C VAL A 270 14.44 -17.97 7.29
N HIS A 271 14.96 -19.18 7.31
CA HIS A 271 15.33 -19.94 6.15
C HIS A 271 14.38 -21.14 6.01
N PHE A 272 13.86 -21.37 4.82
CA PHE A 272 12.92 -22.46 4.56
C PHE A 272 13.68 -23.69 4.04
N VAL A 273 13.66 -24.77 4.82
CA VAL A 273 14.31 -26.04 4.50
C VAL A 273 13.27 -27.03 3.96
N LYS A 274 13.55 -27.65 2.81
CA LYS A 274 12.70 -28.71 2.25
C LYS A 274 13.11 -30.07 2.83
N LEU A 275 12.21 -30.69 3.60
CA LEU A 275 12.35 -32.03 4.13
C LEU A 275 11.49 -33.01 3.32
N LYS A 276 12.05 -34.16 2.98
CA LYS A 276 11.35 -35.22 2.26
C LYS A 276 10.81 -36.23 3.28
N VAL A 277 9.49 -36.27 3.46
CA VAL A 277 8.83 -37.21 4.38
C VAL A 277 7.83 -38.03 3.57
N VAL A 278 7.96 -39.36 3.60
CA VAL A 278 7.10 -40.39 2.96
C VAL A 278 6.04 -39.85 1.99
N LYS A 279 6.43 -39.72 0.71
CA LYS A 279 5.65 -39.24 -0.46
C LYS A 279 5.23 -37.75 -0.49
N THR A 280 5.59 -36.92 0.49
CA THR A 280 5.33 -35.47 0.48
C THR A 280 6.60 -34.63 0.75
N LEU A 281 6.65 -33.43 0.17
CA LEU A 281 7.70 -32.44 0.41
C LEU A 281 7.20 -31.44 1.45
N LEU A 282 7.78 -31.46 2.65
CA LEU A 282 7.45 -30.54 3.74
C LEU A 282 8.45 -29.39 3.75
N THR A 283 7.98 -28.15 3.78
CA THR A 283 8.86 -26.98 3.93
C THR A 283 8.80 -26.48 5.37
N VAL A 284 9.94 -26.49 6.07
CA VAL A 284 10.04 -26.11 7.49
C VAL A 284 10.79 -24.78 7.64
N PRO A 285 10.21 -23.79 8.35
CA PRO A 285 10.91 -22.55 8.66
C PRO A 285 11.92 -22.76 9.79
N VAL A 286 13.17 -22.32 9.57
CA VAL A 286 14.25 -22.36 10.56
C VAL A 286 14.71 -20.94 10.87
N ARG A 287 14.68 -20.55 12.15
CA ARG A 287 15.10 -19.23 12.61
C ARG A 287 16.62 -19.05 12.44
N ALA A 288 17.01 -17.86 12.00
CA ALA A 288 18.38 -17.43 11.78
C ALA A 288 18.55 -15.99 12.22
N LEU A 289 19.77 -15.60 12.61
CA LEU A 289 20.06 -14.25 13.07
C LEU A 289 21.14 -13.64 12.18
N LEU A 290 20.92 -12.41 11.74
CA LEU A 290 21.87 -11.68 10.92
C LEU A 290 22.45 -10.49 11.67
N CYS A 291 23.73 -10.23 11.42
CA CYS A 291 24.44 -9.17 12.11
C CYS A 291 24.21 -7.80 11.45
N SER A 292 23.89 -7.73 10.17
CA SER A 292 23.65 -6.46 9.47
C SER A 292 22.89 -6.63 8.17
N TYR A 293 22.32 -5.53 7.68
CA TYR A 293 21.71 -5.46 6.35
C TYR A 293 22.70 -5.73 5.21
N LYS A 294 24.01 -5.49 5.41
CA LYS A 294 25.03 -5.91 4.44
C LYS A 294 25.02 -7.43 4.26
N CYS A 295 24.91 -8.17 5.36
CA CYS A 295 24.84 -9.62 5.32
C CYS A 295 23.50 -10.11 4.78
N PHE A 296 22.39 -9.44 5.06
CA PHE A 296 21.06 -9.76 4.50
C PHE A 296 20.91 -9.44 3.01
N ASN A 297 21.74 -8.56 2.45
CA ASN A 297 21.69 -8.21 1.03
C ASN A 297 22.91 -8.75 0.28
N THR A 298 23.57 -9.78 0.81
CA THR A 298 24.63 -10.48 0.08
C THR A 298 23.96 -11.48 -0.85
N ASP A 299 24.25 -11.40 -2.15
CA ASP A 299 23.64 -12.31 -3.12
C ASP A 299 23.96 -13.78 -2.79
N GLY A 300 22.99 -14.66 -3.05
CA GLY A 300 23.17 -16.11 -2.95
C GLY A 300 22.77 -16.75 -1.61
N HIS A 301 22.20 -16.02 -0.66
CA HIS A 301 21.62 -16.62 0.54
C HIS A 301 20.08 -16.68 0.52
N SER A 302 19.50 -17.63 1.25
CA SER A 302 18.07 -17.94 1.25
C SER A 302 17.36 -17.58 2.56
N TYR A 303 17.81 -16.51 3.22
CA TYR A 303 17.25 -15.97 4.46
C TYR A 303 16.23 -14.86 4.15
N TYR A 304 15.08 -14.92 4.82
CA TYR A 304 13.99 -13.94 4.74
C TYR A 304 13.85 -13.26 6.10
N GLY A 305 13.69 -11.94 6.17
CA GLY A 305 13.50 -11.23 7.44
C GLY A 305 12.27 -11.73 8.21
N VAL A 306 12.40 -11.90 9.51
CA VAL A 306 11.34 -12.27 10.45
C VAL A 306 11.43 -11.32 11.62
N LEU A 307 10.30 -10.86 12.15
CA LEU A 307 10.34 -9.98 13.32
C LEU A 307 10.30 -10.78 14.62
N THR A 308 11.30 -10.50 15.46
CA THR A 308 11.25 -10.79 16.89
C THR A 308 10.31 -9.83 17.58
N ARG A 309 9.59 -10.38 18.56
CA ARG A 309 8.87 -9.66 19.61
C ARG A 309 9.74 -8.62 20.31
#